data_AF-A0A226EQA9-F1
#
_entry.id   AF-A0A226EQA9-F1
#
_cell.length_a   1.000
_cell.length_b   1.000
_cell.length_c   1.000
_cell.angle_alpha   90.00
_cell.angle_beta   90.00
_cell.angle_gamma   90.00
#
_symmetry.space_group_name_H-M   'P 1'
#
loop_
_entity.id
_entity.type
_entity.pdbx_description
1 polymer ?
#
loop_
_entity_poly.entity_id
_entity_poly.type
_entity_poly.pdbx_seq_one_letter_code
_entity_poly.pdbx_strand_id
1 'polypeptide(L)'
;MGHARLWKSVAKYVTLCQNLSNFPLMFTDNKDDRVTFITGFRRLKFFWMSMLLFSFSNFCGIVVIGGRWQHLGLFDDMALWKILIAAGFTALGLFIVAINLAFYAYCATLSEVFDHCLQLERQLNRLLNRRSSKKQNVFPLLLECIAYLGIFVPLFGSAFVILIQADPVGALCHGLFPEIFNNTKLSRALLLFRYCTCYISTRETYRGLWMVIFWAETMGQWLLQFAEHIGQLKNPQMFFELYIKYILIYTFLSPIAEIALLGGMSAAFIIGISGNFAALKLYYHVSFVLYVNMVIIAIVIPALMNFTIPLIIRTHETTCDVLKDKYLKYSYFRRRNPSLMKQVKSLRPLTPCAGISNYRLYRMDKSTMTVYGRAYIDYTINALMNVHV
;
A
#
# COMPACT_ATOMS: atom_id res chain seq x y z
N MET A 1 14.25 -1.55 -21.39
CA MET A 1 15.00 -1.86 -20.16
C MET A 1 14.32 -1.26 -18.96
N GLY A 2 13.64 -0.10 -19.06
CA GLY A 2 12.76 0.40 -17.99
C GLY A 2 11.70 -0.62 -17.54
N HIS A 3 10.95 -1.21 -18.48
CA HIS A 3 9.93 -2.22 -18.15
C HIS A 3 10.47 -3.51 -17.54
N ALA A 4 11.51 -4.09 -18.15
CA ALA A 4 12.18 -5.26 -17.58
C ALA A 4 12.77 -4.98 -16.17
N ARG A 5 13.06 -3.72 -15.82
CA ARG A 5 13.46 -3.35 -14.46
C ARG A 5 12.27 -3.21 -13.52
N LEU A 6 11.14 -2.68 -13.98
CA LEU A 6 9.92 -2.59 -13.17
C LEU A 6 9.51 -3.97 -12.68
N TRP A 7 9.33 -4.93 -13.59
CA TRP A 7 8.93 -6.30 -13.24
C TRP A 7 9.97 -7.04 -12.40
N LYS A 8 11.27 -6.76 -12.59
CA LYS A 8 12.32 -7.28 -11.70
C LYS A 8 12.22 -6.74 -10.28
N SER A 9 11.86 -5.47 -10.09
CA SER A 9 11.62 -4.92 -8.76
C SER A 9 10.37 -5.51 -8.11
N VAL A 10 9.31 -5.78 -8.89
CA VAL A 10 8.14 -6.54 -8.42
C VAL A 10 8.55 -7.94 -8.00
N ALA A 11 9.33 -8.64 -8.83
CA ALA A 11 9.85 -9.96 -8.51
C ALA A 11 10.65 -9.95 -7.22
N LYS A 12 11.63 -9.03 -7.10
CA LYS A 12 12.45 -8.88 -5.89
C LYS A 12 11.61 -8.59 -4.65
N TYR A 13 10.61 -7.71 -4.74
CA TYR A 13 9.72 -7.41 -3.62
C TYR A 13 8.87 -8.61 -3.21
N VAL A 14 8.24 -9.28 -4.17
CA VAL A 14 7.41 -10.44 -3.89
C VAL A 14 8.24 -11.59 -3.33
N THR A 15 9.41 -11.90 -3.91
CA THR A 15 10.35 -12.90 -3.36
C THR A 15 10.73 -12.56 -1.92
N LEU A 16 10.95 -11.29 -1.62
CA LEU A 16 11.26 -10.83 -0.27
C LEU A 16 10.07 -11.05 0.68
N CYS A 17 8.84 -10.75 0.26
CA CYS A 17 7.64 -11.08 1.03
C CYS A 17 7.45 -12.60 1.22
N GLN A 18 7.78 -13.40 0.21
CA GLN A 18 7.68 -14.86 0.28
C GLN A 18 8.66 -15.45 1.29
N ASN A 19 9.92 -15.01 1.27
CA ASN A 19 10.95 -15.49 2.18
C ASN A 19 10.61 -15.22 3.66
N LEU A 20 9.81 -14.17 3.93
CA LEU A 20 9.45 -13.77 5.28
C LEU A 20 8.18 -14.43 5.83
N SER A 21 7.22 -14.81 4.97
CA SER A 21 5.90 -15.26 5.44
C SER A 21 5.17 -16.28 4.54
N ASN A 22 5.81 -16.87 3.53
CA ASN A 22 5.16 -17.72 2.52
C ASN A 22 3.92 -17.04 1.93
N PHE A 23 4.08 -15.82 1.42
CA PHE A 23 2.99 -15.08 0.80
C PHE A 23 2.37 -15.87 -0.38
N PRO A 24 1.03 -15.87 -0.57
CA PRO A 24 0.34 -16.64 -1.60
C PRO A 24 0.72 -16.32 -3.04
N LEU A 25 1.39 -15.21 -3.32
CA LEU A 25 1.91 -14.88 -4.65
C LEU A 25 3.41 -15.20 -4.72
N MET A 26 3.79 -15.92 -5.78
CA MET A 26 5.16 -16.33 -6.08
C MET A 26 5.58 -15.86 -7.46
N PHE A 27 6.82 -15.44 -7.64
CA PHE A 27 7.40 -15.42 -8.97
C PHE A 27 8.00 -16.79 -9.27
N THR A 28 7.70 -17.30 -10.46
CA THR A 28 8.39 -18.50 -10.95
C THR A 28 9.84 -18.13 -11.29
N ASP A 29 10.81 -18.92 -10.81
CA ASP A 29 12.25 -18.75 -11.09
C ASP A 29 12.61 -18.92 -12.59
N ASN A 30 11.61 -19.16 -13.45
CA ASN A 30 11.78 -19.32 -14.88
C ASN A 30 11.91 -17.97 -15.59
N LYS A 31 12.58 -17.98 -16.76
CA LYS A 31 12.82 -16.84 -17.67
C LYS A 31 11.59 -15.99 -18.05
N ASP A 32 10.37 -16.45 -17.73
CA ASP A 32 9.13 -15.84 -18.17
C ASP A 32 8.59 -14.74 -17.23
N ASP A 33 9.20 -14.52 -16.06
CA ASP A 33 8.79 -13.53 -15.04
C ASP A 33 7.30 -13.65 -14.65
N ARG A 34 6.72 -14.87 -14.66
CA ARG A 34 5.30 -15.08 -14.35
C ARG A 34 5.06 -15.15 -12.85
N VAL A 35 3.95 -14.53 -12.45
CA VAL A 35 3.41 -14.67 -11.10
C VAL A 35 2.55 -15.92 -11.05
N THR A 36 2.73 -16.74 -10.02
CA THR A 36 1.90 -17.90 -9.73
C THR A 36 1.27 -17.76 -8.35
N PHE A 37 0.03 -18.24 -8.25
CA PHE A 37 -0.70 -18.30 -7.01
C PHE A 37 -0.47 -19.66 -6.33
N ILE A 38 0.04 -19.64 -5.10
CA ILE A 38 0.21 -20.82 -4.27
C ILE A 38 -1.07 -21.05 -3.46
N THR A 39 -1.69 -22.20 -3.65
CA THR A 39 -2.80 -22.67 -2.83
C THR A 39 -2.37 -23.76 -1.85
N GLY A 40 -3.20 -23.96 -0.82
CA GLY A 40 -3.07 -25.08 0.11
C GLY A 40 -2.48 -24.71 1.46
N PHE A 41 -3.16 -25.14 2.52
CA PHE A 41 -2.81 -24.84 3.91
C PHE A 41 -1.36 -25.26 4.27
N ARG A 42 -0.90 -26.43 3.80
CA ARG A 42 0.46 -26.93 4.06
C ARG A 42 1.56 -26.03 3.49
N ARG A 43 1.35 -25.47 2.29
CA ARG A 43 2.33 -24.58 1.63
C ARG A 43 2.33 -23.19 2.26
N LEU A 44 1.17 -22.74 2.74
CA LEU A 44 0.96 -21.44 3.38
C LEU A 44 0.98 -21.48 4.91
N LYS A 45 1.59 -22.50 5.53
CA LYS A 45 1.56 -22.67 7.00
C LYS A 45 2.09 -21.45 7.78
N PHE A 46 3.15 -20.81 7.28
CA PHE A 46 3.71 -19.62 7.92
C PHE A 46 2.83 -18.37 7.75
N PHE A 47 2.16 -18.24 6.61
CA PHE A 47 1.17 -17.18 6.39
C PHE A 47 0.01 -17.32 7.37
N TRP A 48 -0.58 -18.52 7.48
CA TRP A 48 -1.70 -18.77 8.40
C TRP A 48 -1.29 -18.61 9.87
N MET A 49 -0.11 -19.10 10.25
CA MET A 49 0.42 -18.91 11.61
C MET A 49 0.61 -17.41 11.94
N SER A 50 1.13 -16.63 10.99
CA SER A 50 1.29 -15.18 11.14
C SER A 50 -0.05 -14.48 11.28
N MET A 51 -1.03 -14.85 10.44
CA MET A 51 -2.39 -14.30 10.51
C MET A 51 -3.09 -14.65 11.83
N LEU A 52 -2.89 -15.86 12.34
CA LEU A 52 -3.43 -16.30 13.63
C LEU A 52 -2.82 -15.50 14.79
N LEU A 53 -1.49 -15.38 14.84
CA LEU A 53 -0.81 -14.61 15.88
C LEU A 53 -1.17 -13.12 15.83
N PHE A 54 -1.31 -12.58 14.63
CA PHE A 54 -1.77 -11.21 14.46
C PHE A 54 -3.23 -11.02 14.91
N SER A 55 -4.11 -11.95 14.55
CA SER A 55 -5.52 -11.92 14.97
C SER A 55 -5.66 -12.08 16.48
N PHE A 56 -4.82 -12.92 17.09
CA PHE A 56 -4.73 -13.07 18.55
C PHE A 56 -4.32 -11.76 19.23
N SER A 57 -3.28 -11.07 18.73
CA SER A 57 -2.89 -9.76 19.28
C SER A 57 -4.02 -8.72 19.17
N ASN A 58 -4.75 -8.70 18.06
CA ASN A 58 -5.91 -7.82 17.90
C ASN A 58 -7.05 -8.19 18.85
N PHE A 59 -7.32 -9.48 19.03
CA PHE A 59 -8.31 -9.96 20.00
C PHE A 59 -7.96 -9.52 21.43
N CYS A 60 -6.69 -9.63 21.84
CA CYS A 60 -6.24 -9.10 23.13
C CYS A 60 -6.52 -7.60 23.25
N GLY A 61 -6.31 -6.84 22.17
CA GLY A 61 -6.63 -5.41 22.12
C GLY A 61 -8.11 -5.12 22.32
N ILE A 62 -9.00 -5.86 21.63
CA ILE A 62 -10.45 -5.74 21.80
C ILE A 62 -10.85 -6.02 23.26
N VAL A 63 -10.28 -7.05 23.88
CA VAL A 63 -10.58 -7.40 25.28
C VAL A 63 -10.11 -6.29 26.23
N VAL A 64 -8.91 -5.74 26.04
CA VAL A 64 -8.38 -4.65 26.88
C VAL A 64 -9.24 -3.38 26.75
N ILE A 65 -9.60 -3.01 25.52
CA ILE A 65 -10.40 -1.81 25.25
C ILE A 65 -11.83 -1.99 25.79
N GLY A 66 -12.48 -3.11 25.47
CA GLY A 66 -13.83 -3.42 25.93
C GLY A 66 -13.89 -3.56 27.44
N GLY A 67 -12.87 -4.19 28.04
CA GLY A 67 -12.76 -4.34 29.48
C GLY A 67 -12.61 -3.02 30.21
N ARG A 68 -11.82 -2.07 29.68
CA ARG A 68 -11.81 -0.70 30.23
C ARG A 68 -13.16 -0.02 30.08
N TRP A 69 -13.75 -0.08 28.89
CA TRP A 69 -15.02 0.59 28.60
C TRP A 69 -16.15 0.11 29.52
N GLN A 70 -16.11 -1.16 29.90
CA GLN A 70 -17.06 -1.78 30.83
C GLN A 70 -16.69 -1.61 32.31
N HIS A 71 -15.62 -0.87 32.63
CA HIS A 71 -15.13 -0.71 34.00
C HIS A 71 -14.87 -2.04 34.71
N LEU A 72 -14.27 -3.01 33.99
CA LEU A 72 -13.77 -4.22 34.63
C LEU A 72 -12.57 -3.83 35.50
N GLY A 73 -12.62 -4.13 36.79
CA GLY A 73 -11.58 -3.73 37.76
C GLY A 73 -10.15 -4.15 37.39
N LEU A 74 -9.99 -5.15 36.52
CA LEU A 74 -8.69 -5.59 35.96
C LEU A 74 -8.02 -4.55 35.06
N PHE A 75 -8.79 -3.67 34.41
CA PHE A 75 -8.30 -2.70 33.43
C PHE A 75 -8.54 -1.24 33.83
N ASP A 76 -9.23 -0.98 34.94
CA ASP A 76 -9.61 0.38 35.35
C ASP A 76 -8.41 1.30 35.62
N ASP A 77 -7.30 0.74 36.10
CA ASP A 77 -6.07 1.50 36.39
C ASP A 77 -5.24 1.81 35.15
N MET A 78 -5.64 1.32 33.96
CA MET A 78 -4.89 1.59 32.74
C MET A 78 -5.04 3.06 32.32
N ALA A 79 -3.90 3.74 32.19
CA ALA A 79 -3.83 5.11 31.70
C ALA A 79 -4.48 5.24 30.30
N LEU A 80 -5.31 6.27 30.14
CA LEU A 80 -6.12 6.47 28.93
C LEU A 80 -5.28 6.48 27.64
N TRP A 81 -4.09 7.07 27.67
CA TRP A 81 -3.21 7.12 26.49
C TRP A 81 -2.76 5.73 26.03
N LYS A 82 -2.52 4.77 26.94
CA LYS A 82 -2.18 3.38 26.59
C LYS A 82 -3.34 2.72 25.85
N ILE A 83 -4.56 3.00 26.30
CA ILE A 83 -5.80 2.46 25.72
C ILE A 83 -6.04 3.05 24.35
N LEU A 84 -5.82 4.36 24.16
CA LEU A 84 -5.90 5.01 22.86
C LEU A 84 -4.89 4.43 21.86
N ILE A 85 -3.64 4.19 22.29
CA ILE A 85 -2.63 3.55 21.46
C ILE A 85 -3.04 2.11 21.12
N ALA A 86 -3.45 1.31 22.11
CA ALA A 86 -3.91 -0.06 21.90
C ALA A 86 -5.13 -0.11 20.97
N ALA A 87 -6.07 0.83 21.10
CA ALA A 87 -7.21 0.98 20.20
C ALA A 87 -6.80 1.33 18.78
N GLY A 88 -5.86 2.26 18.61
CA GLY A 88 -5.29 2.58 17.29
C GLY A 88 -4.63 1.36 16.64
N PHE A 89 -3.77 0.64 17.36
CA PHE A 89 -3.14 -0.59 16.87
C PHE A 89 -4.15 -1.68 16.54
N THR A 90 -5.19 -1.85 17.36
CA THR A 90 -6.23 -2.87 17.17
C THR A 90 -7.11 -2.53 15.96
N ALA A 91 -7.54 -1.29 15.82
CA ALA A 91 -8.35 -0.84 14.68
C ALA A 91 -7.56 -0.98 13.37
N LEU A 92 -6.30 -0.52 13.36
CA LEU A 92 -5.42 -0.69 12.21
C LEU A 92 -5.17 -2.18 11.93
N GLY A 93 -4.97 -2.99 12.96
CA GLY A 93 -4.70 -4.40 12.78
C GLY A 93 -5.88 -5.18 12.22
N LEU A 94 -7.10 -4.91 12.69
CA LEU A 94 -8.34 -5.46 12.11
C LEU A 94 -8.49 -5.08 10.63
N PHE A 95 -8.23 -3.82 10.29
CA PHE A 95 -8.25 -3.35 8.91
C PHE A 95 -7.22 -4.10 8.04
N ILE A 96 -6.01 -4.30 8.55
CA ILE A 96 -4.96 -5.05 7.83
C ILE A 96 -5.29 -6.54 7.72
N VAL A 97 -5.94 -7.15 8.71
CA VAL A 97 -6.45 -8.54 8.61
C VAL A 97 -7.44 -8.63 7.45
N ALA A 98 -8.39 -7.70 7.36
CA ALA A 98 -9.35 -7.65 6.26
C ALA A 98 -8.66 -7.46 4.91
N ILE A 99 -7.66 -6.57 4.82
CA ILE A 99 -6.85 -6.38 3.61
C ILE A 99 -6.13 -7.67 3.22
N ASN A 100 -5.49 -8.36 4.16
CA ASN A 100 -4.77 -9.60 3.87
C ASN A 100 -5.68 -10.71 3.39
N LEU A 101 -6.86 -10.85 3.98
CA LEU A 101 -7.88 -11.80 3.53
C LEU A 101 -8.41 -11.45 2.14
N ALA A 102 -8.68 -10.16 1.88
CA ALA A 102 -9.09 -9.68 0.57
C ALA A 102 -7.98 -9.97 -0.46
N PHE A 103 -6.73 -9.62 -0.18
CA PHE A 103 -5.61 -9.95 -1.06
C PHE A 103 -5.53 -11.44 -1.33
N TYR A 104 -5.61 -12.29 -0.30
CA TYR A 104 -5.61 -13.73 -0.47
C TYR A 104 -6.74 -14.20 -1.42
N ALA A 105 -7.95 -13.66 -1.27
CA ALA A 105 -9.08 -13.95 -2.16
C ALA A 105 -8.85 -13.47 -3.60
N TYR A 106 -8.19 -12.33 -3.80
CA TYR A 106 -7.90 -11.75 -5.11
C TYR A 106 -6.57 -12.21 -5.73
N CYS A 107 -5.76 -13.02 -5.05
CA CYS A 107 -4.43 -13.40 -5.53
C CYS A 107 -4.48 -14.11 -6.89
N ALA A 108 -5.44 -15.02 -7.10
CA ALA A 108 -5.59 -15.71 -8.39
C ALA A 108 -5.86 -14.71 -9.52
N THR A 109 -6.82 -13.80 -9.34
CA THR A 109 -7.15 -12.75 -10.30
C THR A 109 -5.97 -11.82 -10.55
N LEU A 110 -5.24 -11.42 -9.50
CA LEU A 110 -4.04 -10.60 -9.62
C LEU A 110 -2.96 -11.29 -10.47
N SER A 111 -2.78 -12.60 -10.30
CA SER A 111 -1.86 -13.42 -11.10
C SER A 111 -2.23 -13.40 -12.59
N GLU A 112 -3.50 -13.62 -12.91
CA GLU A 112 -4.00 -13.60 -14.28
C GLU A 112 -3.90 -12.22 -14.92
N VAL A 113 -4.29 -11.17 -14.19
CA VAL A 113 -4.19 -9.79 -14.65
C VAL A 113 -2.74 -9.40 -14.91
N PHE A 114 -1.81 -9.84 -14.06
CA PHE A 114 -0.38 -9.62 -14.24
C PHE A 114 0.14 -10.28 -15.52
N ASP A 115 -0.24 -11.53 -15.77
CA ASP A 115 0.11 -12.24 -17.00
C ASP A 115 -0.44 -11.53 -18.24
N HIS A 116 -1.68 -11.02 -18.18
CA HIS A 116 -2.25 -10.21 -19.25
C HIS A 116 -1.53 -8.88 -19.45
N CYS A 117 -1.09 -8.21 -18.38
CA CYS A 117 -0.27 -6.99 -18.47
C CYS A 117 1.05 -7.28 -19.20
N LEU A 118 1.74 -8.36 -18.84
CA LEU A 118 2.98 -8.80 -19.49
C LEU A 118 2.77 -9.14 -20.97
N GLN A 119 1.71 -9.88 -21.29
CA GLN A 119 1.38 -10.24 -22.67
C GLN A 119 1.09 -8.99 -23.51
N LEU A 120 0.30 -8.07 -22.99
CA LEU A 120 -0.07 -6.84 -23.68
C LEU A 120 1.17 -5.95 -23.91
N GLU A 121 2.05 -5.87 -22.92
CA GLU A 121 3.30 -5.13 -23.05
C GLU A 121 4.24 -5.77 -24.09
N ARG A 122 4.38 -7.11 -24.08
CA ARG A 122 5.15 -7.84 -25.09
C ARG A 122 4.59 -7.62 -26.49
N GLN A 123 3.27 -7.64 -26.65
CA GLN A 123 2.60 -7.35 -27.92
C GLN A 123 2.90 -5.93 -28.40
N LEU A 124 2.77 -4.93 -27.52
CA LEU A 124 3.05 -3.53 -27.84
C LEU A 124 4.52 -3.31 -28.24
N ASN A 125 5.46 -3.91 -27.48
CA ASN A 125 6.89 -3.81 -27.76
C ASN A 125 7.27 -4.43 -29.11
N ARG A 126 6.65 -5.55 -29.49
CA ARG A 126 6.83 -6.17 -30.82
C ARG A 126 6.34 -5.23 -31.93
N LEU A 127 5.18 -4.61 -31.78
CA LEU A 127 4.61 -3.72 -32.78
C LEU A 127 5.42 -2.43 -32.98
N LEU A 128 6.06 -1.92 -31.92
CA LEU A 128 6.88 -0.72 -31.99
C LEU A 128 8.31 -0.98 -32.49
N ASN A 129 8.72 -2.25 -32.70
CA ASN A 129 10.09 -2.64 -33.04
C ASN A 129 11.15 -1.95 -32.18
N ARG A 130 10.80 -1.63 -30.92
CA ARG A 130 11.57 -0.66 -30.14
C ARG A 130 12.76 -1.36 -29.50
N ARG A 131 13.98 -0.99 -29.91
CA ARG A 131 15.16 -1.27 -29.10
C ARG A 131 15.07 -0.44 -27.83
N SER A 132 14.99 -1.14 -26.71
CA SER A 132 14.96 -0.60 -25.36
C SER A 132 15.97 0.55 -25.17
N SER A 133 15.51 1.79 -24.99
CA SER A 133 16.42 2.88 -24.58
C SER A 133 16.85 2.69 -23.11
N LYS A 134 18.13 2.96 -22.83
CA LYS A 134 18.75 2.83 -21.51
C LYS A 134 18.53 4.09 -20.65
N LYS A 135 17.31 4.64 -20.58
CA LYS A 135 17.06 5.71 -19.61
C LYS A 135 17.10 5.10 -18.20
N GLN A 136 17.99 5.60 -17.34
CA GLN A 136 18.02 5.21 -15.94
C GLN A 136 16.75 5.73 -15.28
N ASN A 137 15.84 4.82 -14.93
CA ASN A 137 14.73 5.13 -14.04
C ASN A 137 15.21 4.89 -12.60
N VAL A 138 15.09 5.91 -11.75
CA VAL A 138 15.39 5.86 -10.31
C VAL A 138 14.27 5.14 -9.54
N PHE A 139 13.07 5.09 -10.12
CA PHE A 139 11.87 4.51 -9.50
C PHE A 139 12.02 3.06 -8.98
N PRO A 140 12.63 2.12 -9.72
CA PRO A 140 12.89 0.77 -9.21
C PRO A 140 13.75 0.76 -7.93
N LEU A 141 14.74 1.67 -7.83
CA LEU A 141 15.57 1.81 -6.64
C LEU A 141 14.75 2.32 -5.45
N LEU A 142 13.87 3.30 -5.69
CA LEU A 142 12.97 3.83 -4.66
C LEU A 142 12.04 2.74 -4.12
N LEU A 143 11.44 1.93 -5.00
CA LEU A 143 10.61 0.79 -4.63
C LEU A 143 11.38 -0.25 -3.81
N GLU A 144 12.65 -0.49 -4.13
CA GLU A 144 13.52 -1.37 -3.33
C GLU A 144 13.82 -0.78 -1.96
N CYS A 145 14.11 0.52 -1.86
CA CYS A 145 14.29 1.19 -0.56
C CYS A 145 13.03 1.08 0.30
N ILE A 146 11.86 1.30 -0.29
CA ILE A 146 10.55 1.13 0.36
C ILE A 146 10.38 -0.31 0.87
N ALA A 147 10.73 -1.31 0.04
CA ALA A 147 10.68 -2.70 0.41
C ALA A 147 11.55 -3.02 1.64
N TYR A 148 12.80 -2.55 1.66
CA TYR A 148 13.71 -2.75 2.79
C TYR A 148 13.25 -2.03 4.05
N LEU A 149 12.73 -0.80 3.93
CA LEU A 149 12.15 -0.08 5.07
C LEU A 149 11.00 -0.89 5.69
N GLY A 150 10.17 -1.54 4.88
CA GLY A 150 9.11 -2.42 5.36
C GLY A 150 9.57 -3.65 6.16
N ILE A 151 10.86 -4.01 6.10
CA ILE A 151 11.44 -5.12 6.87
C ILE A 151 12.10 -4.62 8.16
N PHE A 152 12.85 -3.53 8.07
CA PHE A 152 13.63 -3.01 9.19
C PHE A 152 12.76 -2.25 10.20
N VAL A 153 11.81 -1.43 9.73
CA VAL A 153 10.98 -0.59 10.60
C VAL A 153 10.15 -1.43 11.60
N PRO A 154 9.54 -2.57 11.23
CA PRO A 154 8.83 -3.41 12.20
C PRO A 154 9.65 -3.88 13.39
N LEU A 155 10.95 -4.14 13.21
CA LEU A 155 11.82 -4.63 14.27
C LEU A 155 12.01 -3.58 15.37
N PHE A 156 12.28 -2.33 14.97
CA PHE A 156 12.39 -1.21 15.92
C PHE A 156 11.02 -0.81 16.47
N GLY A 157 9.99 -0.83 15.63
CA GLY A 157 8.61 -0.52 16.02
C GLY A 157 8.09 -1.46 17.10
N SER A 158 8.32 -2.77 16.98
CA SER A 158 7.87 -3.73 17.99
C SER A 158 8.61 -3.62 19.31
N ALA A 159 9.94 -3.46 19.26
CA ALA A 159 10.73 -3.22 20.47
C ALA A 159 10.22 -1.97 21.21
N PHE A 160 9.93 -0.91 20.44
CA PHE A 160 9.40 0.32 20.97
C PHE A 160 8.03 0.14 21.66
N VAL A 161 7.06 -0.49 20.99
CA VAL A 161 5.70 -0.69 21.54
C VAL A 161 5.73 -1.47 22.86
N ILE A 162 6.66 -2.42 22.99
CA ILE A 162 6.85 -3.19 24.23
C ILE A 162 7.50 -2.34 25.33
N LEU A 163 8.48 -1.51 24.99
CA LEU A 163 9.17 -0.63 25.94
C LEU A 163 8.19 0.35 26.62
N ILE A 164 7.23 0.90 25.85
CA ILE A 164 6.18 1.76 26.41
C ILE A 164 5.01 0.99 27.02
N GLN A 165 5.07 -0.35 27.01
CA GLN A 165 4.01 -1.24 27.50
C GLN A 165 2.64 -0.96 26.84
N ALA A 166 2.66 -0.66 25.55
CA ALA A 166 1.46 -0.40 24.76
C ALA A 166 1.07 -1.59 23.87
N ASP A 167 1.78 -2.73 23.98
CA ASP A 167 1.40 -3.95 23.27
C ASP A 167 0.12 -4.56 23.89
N PRO A 168 -0.90 -4.88 23.06
CA PRO A 168 -2.17 -5.43 23.55
C PRO A 168 -2.04 -6.71 24.37
N VAL A 169 -1.09 -7.58 24.00
CA VAL A 169 -0.84 -8.85 24.70
C VAL A 169 -0.28 -8.59 26.10
N GLY A 170 0.69 -7.69 26.24
CA GLY A 170 1.24 -7.29 27.52
C GLY A 170 0.20 -6.65 28.44
N ALA A 171 -0.63 -5.76 27.89
CA ALA A 171 -1.74 -5.16 28.63
C ALA A 171 -2.72 -6.20 29.17
N LEU A 172 -3.12 -7.16 28.33
CA LEU A 172 -4.00 -8.25 28.73
C LEU A 172 -3.37 -9.14 29.82
N CYS A 173 -2.12 -9.55 29.62
CA CYS A 173 -1.41 -10.40 30.58
C CYS A 173 -1.20 -9.72 31.93
N HIS A 174 -0.93 -8.41 31.94
CA HIS A 174 -0.79 -7.64 33.18
C HIS A 174 -2.08 -7.59 33.98
N GLY A 175 -3.23 -7.46 33.31
CA GLY A 175 -4.54 -7.51 33.97
C GLY A 175 -4.89 -8.91 34.50
N LEU A 176 -4.74 -9.95 33.67
CA LEU A 176 -5.18 -11.31 34.02
C LEU A 176 -4.23 -12.07 34.95
N PHE A 177 -2.92 -11.84 34.85
CA PHE A 177 -1.91 -12.67 35.50
C PHE A 177 -0.78 -11.82 36.12
N PRO A 178 -1.07 -10.96 37.11
CA PRO A 178 -0.05 -10.11 37.74
C PRO A 178 1.08 -10.93 38.39
N GLU A 179 0.78 -12.12 38.91
CA GLU A 179 1.75 -13.03 39.54
C GLU A 179 2.89 -13.47 38.59
N ILE A 180 2.59 -13.58 37.29
CA ILE A 180 3.57 -13.97 36.27
C ILE A 180 4.69 -12.92 36.15
N PHE A 181 4.37 -11.64 36.39
CA PHE A 181 5.35 -10.55 36.34
C PHE A 181 6.28 -10.54 37.55
N ASN A 182 5.83 -11.04 38.70
CA ASN A 182 6.66 -11.18 39.90
C ASN A 182 7.68 -12.31 39.78
N ASN A 183 7.41 -13.33 38.96
CA ASN A 183 8.33 -14.43 38.72
C ASN A 183 9.32 -14.10 37.58
N THR A 184 10.60 -13.92 37.91
CA THR A 184 11.65 -13.52 36.96
C THR A 184 11.80 -14.45 35.74
N LYS A 185 11.61 -15.77 35.91
CA LYS A 185 11.71 -16.72 34.80
C LYS A 185 10.51 -16.62 33.86
N LEU A 186 9.30 -16.56 34.41
CA LEU A 186 8.07 -16.43 33.63
C LEU A 186 7.96 -15.06 32.95
N SER A 187 8.39 -13.99 33.63
CA SER A 187 8.48 -12.64 33.08
C SER A 187 9.38 -12.56 31.83
N ARG A 188 10.54 -13.25 31.83
CA ARG A 188 11.41 -13.34 30.63
C ARG A 188 10.77 -14.11 29.48
N ALA A 189 10.11 -15.24 29.77
CA ALA A 189 9.38 -16.00 28.75
C ALA A 189 8.22 -15.20 28.15
N LEU A 190 7.48 -14.47 29.01
CA LEU A 190 6.40 -13.58 28.60
C LEU A 190 6.92 -12.41 27.75
N LEU A 191 8.07 -11.83 28.11
CA LEU A 191 8.69 -10.76 27.31
C LEU A 191 9.04 -11.25 25.90
N LEU A 192 9.61 -12.45 25.77
CA LEU A 192 9.90 -13.04 24.46
C LEU A 192 8.61 -13.30 23.66
N PHE A 193 7.57 -13.82 24.32
CA PHE A 193 6.27 -14.05 23.69
C PHE A 193 5.60 -12.74 23.22
N ARG A 194 5.62 -11.70 24.06
CA ARG A 194 5.16 -10.34 23.71
C ARG A 194 5.96 -9.77 22.55
N TYR A 195 7.28 -9.97 22.55
CA TYR A 195 8.12 -9.56 21.43
C TYR A 195 7.75 -10.26 20.12
N CYS A 196 7.59 -11.58 20.13
CA CYS A 196 7.20 -12.32 18.94
C CYS A 196 5.82 -11.90 18.40
N THR A 197 4.82 -11.78 19.28
CA THR A 197 3.46 -11.40 18.89
C THR A 197 3.39 -9.95 18.40
N CYS A 198 4.06 -9.02 19.08
CA CYS A 198 4.13 -7.62 18.68
C CYS A 198 4.93 -7.43 17.39
N TYR A 199 6.06 -8.13 17.22
CA TYR A 199 6.86 -8.11 16.00
C TYR A 199 6.05 -8.60 14.81
N ILE A 200 5.38 -9.76 14.94
CA ILE A 200 4.52 -10.29 13.88
C ILE A 200 3.40 -9.30 13.55
N SER A 201 2.73 -8.74 14.56
CA SER A 201 1.63 -7.81 14.36
C SER A 201 2.08 -6.52 13.65
N THR A 202 3.20 -5.97 14.10
CA THR A 202 3.81 -4.77 13.50
C THR A 202 4.26 -5.08 12.07
N ARG A 203 4.94 -6.21 11.86
CA ARG A 203 5.39 -6.65 10.53
C ARG A 203 4.23 -6.83 9.57
N GLU A 204 3.15 -7.51 9.95
CA GLU A 204 1.99 -7.72 9.09
C GLU A 204 1.29 -6.39 8.76
N THR A 205 1.23 -5.46 9.71
CA THR A 205 0.72 -4.10 9.51
C THR A 205 1.53 -3.35 8.45
N TYR A 206 2.85 -3.28 8.62
CA TYR A 206 3.73 -2.65 7.64
C TYR A 206 3.69 -3.37 6.29
N ARG A 207 3.69 -4.71 6.27
CA ARG A 207 3.61 -5.51 5.04
C ARG A 207 2.35 -5.18 4.26
N GLY A 208 1.19 -5.14 4.91
CA GLY A 208 -0.08 -4.78 4.28
C GLY A 208 -0.04 -3.38 3.67
N LEU A 209 0.39 -2.37 4.45
CA LEU A 209 0.50 -0.99 4.00
C LEU A 209 1.47 -0.84 2.82
N TRP A 210 2.68 -1.39 2.95
CA TRP A 210 3.70 -1.29 1.90
C TRP A 210 3.32 -2.06 0.66
N MET A 211 2.68 -3.21 0.79
CA MET A 211 2.21 -3.99 -0.36
C MET A 211 1.18 -3.18 -1.16
N VAL A 212 0.23 -2.55 -0.48
CA VAL A 212 -0.78 -1.69 -1.11
C VAL A 212 -0.12 -0.53 -1.87
N ILE A 213 0.81 0.19 -1.23
CA ILE A 213 1.54 1.31 -1.85
C ILE A 213 2.38 0.80 -3.04
N PHE A 214 3.14 -0.27 -2.84
CA PHE A 214 4.02 -0.86 -3.85
C PHE A 214 3.25 -1.27 -5.10
N TRP A 215 2.10 -1.94 -4.95
CA TRP A 215 1.27 -2.34 -6.07
C TRP A 215 0.60 -1.15 -6.75
N ALA A 216 0.08 -0.18 -6.00
CA ALA A 216 -0.51 1.03 -6.57
C ALA A 216 0.51 1.81 -7.41
N GLU A 217 1.73 1.97 -6.90
CA GLU A 217 2.85 2.63 -7.56
C GLU A 217 3.32 1.89 -8.81
N THR A 218 3.55 0.59 -8.69
CA THR A 218 3.96 -0.26 -9.82
C THR A 218 2.93 -0.23 -10.94
N MET A 219 1.65 -0.36 -10.59
CA MET A 219 0.55 -0.33 -11.56
C MET A 219 0.38 1.06 -12.16
N GLY A 220 0.46 2.12 -11.36
CA GLY A 220 0.45 3.50 -11.85
C GLY A 220 1.56 3.75 -12.87
N GLN A 221 2.77 3.28 -12.58
CA GLN A 221 3.92 3.42 -13.46
C GLN A 221 3.78 2.58 -14.73
N TRP A 222 3.27 1.35 -14.62
CA TRP A 222 2.97 0.53 -15.79
C TRP A 222 1.91 1.17 -16.68
N LEU A 223 0.80 1.64 -16.09
CA LEU A 223 -0.27 2.32 -16.80
C LEU A 223 0.25 3.56 -17.54
N LEU A 224 1.04 4.41 -16.86
CA LEU A 224 1.64 5.60 -17.46
C LEU A 224 2.53 5.22 -18.65
N GLN A 225 3.47 4.30 -18.45
CA GLN A 225 4.38 3.90 -19.52
C GLN A 225 3.60 3.29 -20.68
N PHE A 226 2.63 2.42 -20.42
CA PHE A 226 1.83 1.81 -21.47
C PHE A 226 1.05 2.86 -22.28
N ALA A 227 0.48 3.87 -21.61
CA ALA A 227 -0.20 5.00 -22.26
C ALA A 227 0.75 5.80 -23.17
N GLU A 228 1.96 6.12 -22.71
CA GLU A 228 2.97 6.82 -23.52
C GLU A 228 3.37 6.00 -24.77
N HIS A 229 3.46 4.66 -24.63
CA HIS A 229 3.87 3.78 -25.72
C HIS A 229 2.74 3.51 -26.72
N ILE A 230 1.51 3.27 -26.26
CA ILE A 230 0.38 3.05 -27.17
C ILE A 230 0.11 4.30 -28.02
N GLY A 231 0.38 5.49 -27.47
CA GLY A 231 0.35 6.75 -28.20
C GLY A 231 1.31 6.81 -29.41
N GLN A 232 2.32 5.95 -29.50
CA GLN A 232 3.26 5.92 -30.64
C GLN A 232 2.74 5.10 -31.83
N LEU A 233 1.67 4.31 -31.65
CA LEU A 233 1.13 3.48 -32.72
C LEU A 233 0.53 4.34 -33.84
N LYS A 234 0.91 4.02 -35.09
CA LYS A 234 0.39 4.71 -36.29
C LYS A 234 -0.91 4.10 -36.79
N ASN A 235 -1.05 2.77 -36.73
CA ASN A 235 -2.22 2.05 -37.22
C ASN A 235 -3.43 2.23 -36.25
N PRO A 236 -4.55 2.79 -36.72
CA PRO A 236 -5.71 3.06 -35.87
C PRO A 236 -6.42 1.81 -35.35
N GLN A 237 -6.49 0.73 -36.13
CA GLN A 237 -7.14 -0.51 -35.71
C GLN A 237 -6.37 -1.17 -34.57
N MET A 238 -5.05 -1.28 -34.72
CA MET A 238 -4.19 -1.83 -33.66
C MET A 238 -4.19 -0.96 -32.41
N PHE A 239 -4.19 0.37 -32.56
CA PHE A 239 -4.33 1.29 -31.43
C PHE A 239 -5.63 1.02 -30.66
N PHE A 240 -6.75 0.95 -31.37
CA PHE A 240 -8.06 0.73 -30.76
C PHE A 240 -8.16 -0.61 -30.03
N GLU A 241 -7.70 -1.70 -30.66
CA GLU A 241 -7.71 -3.04 -30.06
C GLU A 241 -6.88 -3.08 -28.77
N LEU A 242 -5.66 -2.54 -28.80
CA LEU A 242 -4.78 -2.51 -27.63
C LEU A 242 -5.30 -1.58 -26.53
N TYR A 243 -5.94 -0.46 -26.90
CA TYR A 243 -6.48 0.49 -25.93
C TYR A 243 -7.72 -0.08 -25.23
N ILE A 244 -8.55 -0.88 -25.92
CA ILE A 244 -9.66 -1.61 -25.27
C ILE A 244 -9.10 -2.64 -24.28
N LYS A 245 -8.12 -3.44 -24.67
CA LYS A 245 -7.49 -4.42 -23.77
C LYS A 245 -6.89 -3.73 -22.54
N TYR A 246 -6.28 -2.56 -22.74
CA TYR A 246 -5.76 -1.73 -21.67
C TYR A 246 -6.84 -1.21 -20.71
N ILE A 247 -7.98 -0.71 -21.20
CA ILE A 247 -9.12 -0.31 -20.35
C ILE A 247 -9.69 -1.51 -19.60
N LEU A 248 -9.82 -2.66 -20.27
CA LEU A 248 -10.37 -3.87 -19.67
C LEU A 248 -9.49 -4.35 -18.50
N ILE A 249 -8.17 -4.42 -18.71
CA ILE A 249 -7.20 -4.70 -17.64
C ILE A 249 -7.32 -3.69 -16.50
N TYR A 250 -7.37 -2.39 -16.83
CA TYR A 250 -7.54 -1.34 -15.83
C TYR A 250 -8.84 -1.51 -15.03
N THR A 251 -9.93 -1.95 -15.66
CA THR A 251 -11.23 -2.15 -14.99
C THR A 251 -11.16 -3.28 -13.96
N PHE A 252 -10.37 -4.32 -14.21
CA PHE A 252 -10.11 -5.37 -13.21
C PHE A 252 -9.20 -4.89 -12.07
N LEU A 253 -8.27 -3.99 -12.36
CA LEU A 253 -7.35 -3.42 -11.36
C LEU A 253 -7.96 -2.27 -10.56
N SER A 254 -8.97 -1.58 -11.10
CA SER A 254 -9.48 -0.33 -10.53
C SER A 254 -10.02 -0.49 -9.12
N PRO A 255 -10.74 -1.56 -8.72
CA PRO A 255 -11.22 -1.69 -7.34
C PRO A 255 -10.08 -1.78 -6.33
N ILE A 256 -9.01 -2.51 -6.67
CA ILE A 256 -7.83 -2.67 -5.83
C ILE A 256 -7.06 -1.34 -5.75
N ALA A 257 -6.87 -0.67 -6.88
CA ALA A 257 -6.21 0.62 -6.94
C ALA A 257 -7.02 1.72 -6.21
N GLU A 258 -8.34 1.76 -6.35
CA GLU A 258 -9.22 2.74 -5.70
C GLU A 258 -9.17 2.62 -4.18
N ILE A 259 -9.23 1.39 -3.64
CA ILE A 259 -9.11 1.12 -2.20
C ILE A 259 -7.69 1.45 -1.72
N ALA A 260 -6.68 1.04 -2.48
CA ALA A 260 -5.28 1.32 -2.18
C ALA A 260 -5.01 2.82 -2.07
N LEU A 261 -5.57 3.61 -2.98
CA LEU A 261 -5.39 5.05 -3.01
C LEU A 261 -6.14 5.74 -1.89
N LEU A 262 -7.40 5.36 -1.66
CA LEU A 262 -8.16 5.91 -0.55
C LEU A 262 -7.48 5.60 0.79
N GLY A 263 -7.13 4.33 1.02
CA GLY A 263 -6.48 3.88 2.24
C GLY A 263 -5.10 4.51 2.41
N GLY A 264 -4.28 4.53 1.35
CA GLY A 264 -2.95 5.12 1.34
C GLY A 264 -2.98 6.61 1.63
N MET A 265 -3.84 7.38 0.95
CA MET A 265 -3.98 8.82 1.18
C MET A 265 -4.47 9.13 2.58
N SER A 266 -5.47 8.40 3.08
CA SER A 266 -6.05 8.62 4.41
C SER A 266 -5.07 8.26 5.51
N ALA A 267 -4.37 7.11 5.39
CA ALA A 267 -3.36 6.69 6.35
C ALA A 267 -2.17 7.64 6.35
N ALA A 268 -1.65 8.02 5.17
CA ALA A 268 -0.58 9.00 5.05
C ALA A 268 -0.97 10.36 5.66
N PHE A 269 -2.21 10.78 5.50
CA PHE A 269 -2.72 12.01 6.06
C PHE A 269 -2.69 11.97 7.59
N ILE A 270 -3.33 10.96 8.19
CA ILE A 270 -3.45 10.82 9.64
C ILE A 270 -2.09 10.58 10.30
N ILE A 271 -1.30 9.63 9.78
CA ILE A 271 0.01 9.28 10.33
C ILE A 271 0.98 10.44 10.13
N GLY A 272 0.92 11.13 8.99
CA GLY A 272 1.78 12.27 8.71
C GLY A 272 1.51 13.47 9.62
N ILE A 273 0.23 13.82 9.85
CA ILE A 273 -0.14 14.87 10.82
C ILE A 273 0.31 14.48 12.24
N SER A 274 0.04 13.23 12.64
CA SER A 274 0.41 12.72 13.96
C SER A 274 1.92 12.69 14.17
N GLY A 275 2.67 12.28 13.16
CA GLY A 275 4.13 12.26 13.17
C GLY A 275 4.73 13.67 13.26
N ASN A 276 4.22 14.62 12.47
CA ASN A 276 4.64 16.03 12.56
C ASN A 276 4.31 16.64 13.92
N PHE A 277 3.11 16.40 14.43
CA PHE A 277 2.71 16.85 15.77
C PHE A 277 3.65 16.29 16.85
N ALA A 278 3.88 14.97 16.85
CA ALA A 278 4.75 14.32 17.82
C ALA A 278 6.21 14.83 17.71
N ALA A 279 6.72 14.98 16.48
CA ALA A 279 8.08 15.47 16.26
C ALA A 279 8.25 16.93 16.73
N LEU A 280 7.30 17.82 16.45
CA LEU A 280 7.45 19.24 16.76
C LEU A 280 7.04 19.61 18.19
N LYS A 281 5.96 19.01 18.70
CA LYS A 281 5.38 19.38 20.00
C LYS A 281 5.90 18.52 21.15
N LEU A 282 6.14 17.23 20.92
CA LEU A 282 6.48 16.28 21.97
C LEU A 282 7.99 16.02 22.12
N TYR A 283 8.86 16.79 21.45
CA TYR A 283 10.30 16.50 21.41
C TYR A 283 10.99 16.46 22.77
N TYR A 284 10.53 17.23 23.76
CA TYR A 284 11.05 17.18 25.14
C TYR A 284 10.46 16.06 26.00
N HIS A 285 9.29 15.53 25.63
CA HIS A 285 8.56 14.53 26.41
C HIS A 285 8.81 13.09 25.92
N VAL A 286 9.39 12.96 24.74
CA VAL A 286 9.52 11.71 24.01
C VAL A 286 10.99 11.28 24.02
N SER A 287 11.24 9.98 24.16
CA SER A 287 12.62 9.47 24.12
C SER A 287 13.29 9.79 22.79
N PHE A 288 14.61 9.99 22.80
CA PHE A 288 15.37 10.35 21.59
C PHE A 288 15.11 9.38 20.41
N VAL A 289 15.05 8.07 20.70
CA VAL A 289 14.78 7.04 19.68
C VAL A 289 13.40 7.21 19.04
N LEU A 290 12.39 7.53 19.84
CA LEU A 290 11.06 7.82 19.33
C LEU A 290 11.02 9.09 18.49
N TYR A 291 11.67 10.14 18.97
CA TYR A 291 11.74 11.41 18.27
C TYR A 291 12.32 11.21 16.86
N VAL A 292 13.44 10.50 16.74
CA VAL A 292 14.06 10.19 15.43
C VAL A 292 13.09 9.42 14.53
N ASN A 293 12.37 8.42 15.05
CA ASN A 293 11.37 7.68 14.28
C ASN A 293 10.22 8.60 13.80
N MET A 294 9.71 9.48 14.65
CA MET A 294 8.64 10.41 14.28
C MET A 294 9.10 11.41 13.22
N VAL A 295 10.34 11.90 13.31
CA VAL A 295 10.96 12.77 12.29
C VAL A 295 11.10 12.04 10.95
N ILE A 296 11.59 10.80 10.96
CA ILE A 296 11.70 9.99 9.75
C ILE A 296 10.32 9.79 9.11
N ILE A 297 9.30 9.42 9.90
CA ILE A 297 7.92 9.25 9.42
C ILE A 297 7.37 10.57 8.84
N ALA A 298 7.59 11.68 9.53
CA ALA A 298 7.15 13.02 9.12
C ALA A 298 7.77 13.48 7.79
N ILE A 299 8.96 13.01 7.44
CA ILE A 299 9.63 13.31 6.16
C ILE A 299 9.22 12.31 5.08
N VAL A 300 9.26 11.01 5.40
CA VAL A 300 9.05 9.92 4.45
C VAL A 300 7.62 9.92 3.91
N ILE A 301 6.61 10.14 4.76
CA ILE A 301 5.21 10.09 4.33
C ILE A 301 4.88 11.19 3.29
N PRO A 302 5.15 12.48 3.55
CA PRO A 302 4.95 13.52 2.53
C PRO A 302 5.76 13.30 1.27
N ALA A 303 7.00 12.81 1.39
CA ALA A 303 7.82 12.49 0.24
C ALA A 303 7.16 11.42 -0.63
N LEU A 304 6.70 10.31 -0.04
CA LEU A 304 5.97 9.27 -0.74
C LEU A 304 4.70 9.82 -1.42
N MET A 305 3.90 10.60 -0.71
CA MET A 305 2.68 11.20 -1.27
C MET A 305 2.97 12.13 -2.46
N ASN A 306 4.05 12.90 -2.38
CA ASN A 306 4.53 13.74 -3.47
C ASN A 306 5.08 12.95 -4.67
N PHE A 307 5.37 11.65 -4.52
CA PHE A 307 5.68 10.77 -5.64
C PHE A 307 4.43 10.08 -6.18
N THR A 308 3.58 9.52 -5.31
CA THR A 308 2.42 8.69 -5.69
C THR A 308 1.34 9.49 -6.40
N ILE A 309 0.93 10.63 -5.82
CA ILE A 309 -0.21 11.40 -6.34
C ILE A 309 0.10 11.92 -7.77
N PRO A 310 1.24 12.58 -8.03
CA PRO A 310 1.54 13.08 -9.37
C PRO A 310 1.65 11.99 -10.43
N LEU A 311 2.16 10.80 -10.06
CA LEU A 311 2.25 9.68 -10.98
C LEU A 311 0.86 9.29 -11.52
N ILE A 312 -0.12 9.23 -10.62
CA ILE A 312 -1.49 8.80 -10.95
C ILE A 312 -2.22 9.86 -11.75
N ILE A 313 -2.07 11.13 -11.37
CA ILE A 313 -2.59 12.27 -12.12
C ILE A 313 -2.00 12.27 -13.54
N ARG A 314 -0.69 12.03 -13.66
CA ARG A 314 -0.01 11.99 -14.96
C ARG A 314 -0.51 10.87 -15.86
N THR A 315 -0.89 9.71 -15.31
CA THR A 315 -1.54 8.64 -16.07
C THR A 315 -2.83 9.13 -16.72
N HIS A 316 -3.67 9.84 -15.97
CA HIS A 316 -4.89 10.44 -16.52
C HIS A 316 -4.58 11.43 -17.65
N GLU A 317 -3.70 12.40 -17.39
CA GLU A 317 -3.33 13.43 -18.36
C GLU A 317 -2.73 12.85 -19.64
N THR A 318 -1.82 11.90 -19.50
CA THR A 318 -1.20 11.22 -20.64
C THR A 318 -2.24 10.49 -21.48
N THR A 319 -3.19 9.80 -20.86
CA THR A 319 -4.26 9.13 -21.63
C THR A 319 -5.18 10.13 -22.32
N CYS A 320 -5.48 11.28 -21.69
CA CYS A 320 -6.22 12.37 -22.33
C CYS A 320 -5.48 12.92 -23.55
N ASP A 321 -4.18 13.21 -23.41
CA ASP A 321 -3.36 13.76 -24.48
C ASP A 321 -3.19 12.77 -25.65
N VAL A 322 -2.97 11.49 -25.35
CA VAL A 322 -2.90 10.44 -26.36
C VAL A 322 -4.21 10.33 -27.12
N LEU A 323 -5.36 10.30 -26.43
CA LEU A 323 -6.66 10.24 -27.10
C LEU A 323 -6.93 11.49 -27.94
N LYS A 324 -6.54 12.68 -27.46
CA LYS A 324 -6.67 13.94 -28.20
C LYS A 324 -5.81 13.94 -29.47
N ASP A 325 -4.55 13.55 -29.36
CA ASP A 325 -3.64 13.42 -30.52
C ASP A 325 -4.19 12.43 -31.55
N LYS A 326 -4.64 11.24 -31.09
CA LYS A 326 -5.23 10.24 -31.98
C LYS A 326 -6.52 10.70 -32.63
N TYR A 327 -7.38 11.39 -31.89
CA TYR A 327 -8.61 11.96 -32.44
C TYR A 327 -8.30 12.94 -33.59
N LEU A 328 -7.36 13.86 -33.37
CA LEU A 328 -6.94 14.83 -34.39
C LEU A 328 -6.26 14.17 -35.58
N LYS A 329 -5.43 13.14 -35.35
CA LYS A 329 -4.76 12.41 -36.41
C LYS A 329 -5.72 11.57 -37.25
N TYR A 330 -6.71 10.96 -36.60
CA TYR A 330 -7.67 10.08 -37.25
C TYR A 330 -8.88 10.81 -37.84
N SER A 331 -9.11 12.08 -37.50
CA SER A 331 -10.16 12.89 -38.11
C SER A 331 -9.97 13.06 -39.62
N TYR A 332 -8.75 12.95 -40.13
CA TYR A 332 -8.48 12.90 -41.58
C TYR A 332 -9.16 11.69 -42.26
N PHE A 333 -9.23 10.55 -41.59
CA PHE A 333 -9.87 9.33 -42.11
C PHE A 333 -11.39 9.33 -41.93
N ARG A 334 -11.99 10.40 -41.37
CA ARG A 334 -13.42 10.47 -41.06
C ARG A 334 -14.33 10.16 -42.25
N ARG A 335 -13.95 10.59 -43.47
CA ARG A 335 -14.72 10.30 -44.69
C ARG A 335 -14.58 8.86 -45.16
N ARG A 336 -13.40 8.26 -44.96
CA ARG A 336 -13.09 6.91 -45.45
C ARG A 336 -13.62 5.81 -44.53
N ASN A 337 -13.65 6.06 -43.22
CA ASN A 337 -14.11 5.07 -42.26
C ASN A 337 -14.85 5.73 -41.07
N PRO A 338 -16.14 6.07 -41.22
CA PRO A 338 -16.90 6.78 -40.19
C PRO A 338 -17.12 5.94 -38.93
N SER A 339 -17.12 4.61 -39.02
CA SER A 339 -17.29 3.72 -37.86
C SER A 339 -16.07 3.79 -36.93
N LEU A 340 -14.85 3.81 -37.48
CA LEU A 340 -13.62 4.00 -36.73
C LEU A 340 -13.63 5.34 -35.95
N MET A 341 -14.13 6.41 -36.58
CA MET A 341 -14.21 7.71 -35.90
C MET A 341 -15.21 7.71 -34.74
N LYS A 342 -16.35 7.01 -34.89
CA LYS A 342 -17.31 6.80 -33.79
C LYS A 342 -16.67 6.03 -32.64
N GLN A 343 -15.89 4.99 -32.95
CA GLN A 343 -15.14 4.19 -31.98
C GLN A 343 -14.08 5.01 -31.22
N VAL A 344 -13.28 5.82 -31.92
CA VAL A 344 -12.29 6.70 -31.28
C VAL A 344 -12.98 7.75 -30.39
N LYS A 345 -14.12 8.30 -30.83
CA LYS A 345 -14.90 9.26 -30.04
C LYS A 345 -15.53 8.63 -28.79
N SER A 346 -15.83 7.32 -28.81
CA SER A 346 -16.36 6.61 -27.64
C SER A 346 -15.29 6.23 -26.62
N LEU A 347 -14.01 6.25 -26.99
CA LEU A 347 -12.92 6.00 -26.04
C LEU A 347 -12.90 7.07 -24.96
N ARG A 348 -12.73 6.62 -23.72
CA ARG A 348 -12.59 7.49 -22.55
C ARG A 348 -11.17 7.38 -22.00
N PRO A 349 -10.60 8.49 -21.49
CA PRO A 349 -9.33 8.44 -20.77
C PRO A 349 -9.48 7.62 -19.49
N LEU A 350 -8.39 6.99 -19.04
CA LEU A 350 -8.39 6.30 -17.77
C LEU A 350 -8.56 7.32 -16.65
N THR A 351 -9.52 7.09 -15.77
CA THR A 351 -9.84 8.03 -14.69
C THR A 351 -9.57 7.37 -13.35
N PRO A 352 -8.34 7.46 -12.82
CA PRO A 352 -8.03 6.98 -11.49
C PRO A 352 -8.90 7.69 -10.46
N CYS A 353 -9.51 6.89 -9.60
CA CYS A 353 -10.34 7.35 -8.50
C CYS A 353 -9.80 6.78 -7.19
N ALA A 354 -10.16 7.40 -6.08
CA ALA A 354 -10.09 6.83 -4.74
C ALA A 354 -11.51 6.47 -4.31
N GLY A 355 -11.72 5.26 -3.80
CA GLY A 355 -13.05 4.74 -3.55
C GLY A 355 -13.06 3.35 -2.93
N ILE A 356 -14.27 2.86 -2.65
CA ILE A 356 -14.50 1.52 -2.08
C ILE A 356 -15.54 0.83 -2.94
N SER A 357 -15.24 -0.36 -3.48
CA SER A 357 -16.22 -1.22 -4.15
C SER A 357 -17.05 -0.50 -5.24
N ASN A 358 -16.36 0.19 -6.17
CA ASN A 358 -16.95 1.03 -7.24
C ASN A 358 -17.64 2.33 -6.78
N TYR A 359 -17.76 2.59 -5.48
CA TYR A 359 -18.14 3.90 -4.97
C TYR A 359 -16.93 4.83 -5.03
N ARG A 360 -16.88 5.64 -6.10
CA ARG A 360 -15.82 6.62 -6.35
C ARG A 360 -16.07 7.86 -5.49
N LEU A 361 -15.26 8.02 -4.45
CA LEU A 361 -15.36 9.17 -3.53
C LEU A 361 -14.67 10.40 -4.14
N TYR A 362 -13.45 10.21 -4.66
CA TYR A 362 -12.65 11.29 -5.21
C TYR A 362 -12.06 10.88 -6.56
N ARG A 363 -12.15 11.77 -7.53
CA ARG A 363 -11.43 11.63 -8.80
C ARG A 363 -10.04 12.25 -8.63
N MET A 364 -9.00 11.52 -9.03
CA MET A 364 -7.64 12.05 -9.01
C MET A 364 -7.45 13.02 -10.17
N ASP A 365 -7.30 14.30 -9.86
CA ASP A 365 -7.04 15.38 -10.81
C ASP A 365 -5.92 16.30 -10.31
N LYS A 366 -5.53 17.30 -11.13
CA LYS A 366 -4.50 18.28 -10.74
C LYS A 366 -4.83 19.01 -9.44
N SER A 367 -6.12 19.27 -9.18
CA SER A 367 -6.55 19.98 -7.98
C SER A 367 -6.37 19.14 -6.72
N THR A 368 -6.46 17.81 -6.84
CA THR A 368 -6.34 16.85 -5.74
C THR A 368 -5.02 17.00 -4.99
N MET A 369 -3.90 17.20 -5.70
CA MET A 369 -2.60 17.40 -5.06
C MET A 369 -2.58 18.68 -4.21
N THR A 370 -3.09 19.78 -4.75
CA THR A 370 -3.14 21.07 -4.05
C THR A 370 -4.07 21.02 -2.85
N VAL A 371 -5.25 20.40 -2.99
CA VAL A 371 -6.22 20.24 -1.90
C VAL A 371 -5.65 19.34 -0.81
N TYR A 372 -5.05 18.21 -1.16
CA TYR A 372 -4.44 17.29 -0.21
C TYR A 372 -3.27 17.95 0.55
N GLY A 373 -2.35 18.61 -0.16
CA GLY A 373 -1.21 19.30 0.45
C GLY A 373 -1.64 20.44 1.37
N ARG A 374 -2.63 21.24 0.94
CA ARG A 374 -3.20 22.31 1.78
C ARG A 374 -3.84 21.75 3.04
N ALA A 375 -4.73 20.77 2.90
CA ALA A 375 -5.37 20.13 4.06
C ALA A 375 -4.32 19.54 5.00
N TYR A 376 -3.29 18.88 4.48
CA TYR A 376 -2.24 18.27 5.30
C TYR A 376 -1.53 19.30 6.17
N ILE A 377 -1.17 20.46 5.59
CA ILE A 377 -0.53 21.56 6.32
C ILE A 377 -1.51 22.19 7.31
N ASP A 378 -2.72 22.55 6.88
CA ASP A 378 -3.74 23.22 7.70
C ASP A 378 -4.09 22.38 8.95
N TYR A 379 -4.32 21.07 8.78
CA TYR A 379 -4.61 20.18 9.91
C TYR A 379 -3.39 19.93 10.80
N THR A 380 -2.17 19.94 10.25
CA THR A 380 -0.95 19.89 11.07
C THR A 380 -0.82 21.14 11.94
N ILE A 381 -1.03 22.33 11.38
CA ILE A 381 -1.02 23.60 12.13
C ILE A 381 -2.10 23.57 13.21
N ASN A 382 -3.33 23.19 12.87
CA ASN A 382 -4.43 23.10 13.83
C ASN A 382 -4.11 22.13 14.98
N ALA A 383 -3.51 20.98 14.70
CA ALA A 383 -3.08 20.04 15.74
C ALA A 383 -2.02 20.67 16.67
N LEU A 384 -1.04 21.39 16.12
CA LEU A 384 0.02 22.04 16.90
C LEU A 384 -0.50 23.20 17.79
N MET A 385 -1.52 23.91 17.32
CA MET A 385 -2.11 25.06 18.00
C MET A 385 -3.14 24.66 19.07
N ASN A 386 -3.96 23.65 18.82
CA ASN A 386 -5.07 23.27 19.71
C ASN A 386 -4.64 22.46 20.94
N VAL A 387 -3.52 21.74 20.86
CA VAL A 387 -3.05 20.92 21.98
C VAL A 387 -1.99 21.68 22.77
N HIS A 388 -2.38 22.10 23.98
CA HIS A 388 -1.45 22.56 24.99
C HIS A 388 -0.87 21.32 25.70
N VAL A 389 0.44 21.12 25.57
CA VAL A 389 1.20 20.02 26.18
C VAL A 389 1.90 20.54 27.42
#